data_AF-A0A8H7SGV3-F1
#
_entry.id   AF-A0A8H7SGV3-F1
#
_cell.length_a   1.000
_cell.length_b   1.000
_cell.length_c   1.000
_cell.angle_alpha   90.00
_cell.angle_beta   90.00
_cell.angle_gamma   90.00
#
_symmetry.space_group_name_H-M   'P 1'
#
loop_
_entity.id
_entity.type
_entity.pdbx_description
1 polymer ?
#
loop_
_entity_poly.entity_id
_entity_poly.type
_entity_poly.pdbx_seq_one_letter_code
_entity_poly.pdbx_strand_id
1 'polypeptide(L)'
;MAIGKGLASFRNDPKVIKSRMKAVMVASFVSSLIVWNLIRDVPIATALGLERPSLVVDIIKPILLTMSLFLGPLSVMFFEQELPFQKHFNMEKDVYSIFTTLLGQRNYLVGPLTEEFVFRACMIAVLHQANYSTTYLIFVSPLYFGLAHLHHAWDSYNKMGRTSTALKNALFSSLFQFVYTTLFGWYASYLFLRLGNILAPVLCHSFCNIMGLPDFSGIQHQKKLHKLGIIKVLFSCAKIKLIVTLYSNLCMFPNWYLVIYLQLPKFN
;
A
#
# COMPACT_ATOMS: atom_id res chain seq x y z
N MET A 1 -0.92 -33.79 11.02
CA MET A 1 -1.81 -32.65 10.68
C MET A 1 -2.01 -31.66 11.86
N ALA A 2 -0.99 -31.41 12.71
CA ALA A 2 -1.15 -30.57 13.91
C ALA A 2 -0.12 -29.41 14.05
N ILE A 3 0.95 -29.40 13.24
CA ILE A 3 2.06 -28.44 13.42
C ILE A 3 1.78 -27.08 12.74
N GLY A 4 0.90 -27.03 11.74
CA GLY A 4 0.57 -25.80 11.00
C GLY A 4 -0.39 -24.83 11.70
N LYS A 5 -1.23 -25.31 12.64
CA LYS A 5 -2.21 -24.47 13.36
C LYS A 5 -1.58 -23.65 14.50
N GLY A 6 -0.48 -24.12 15.10
CA GLY A 6 0.17 -23.46 16.24
C GLY A 6 0.91 -22.16 15.91
N LEU A 7 1.50 -22.05 14.72
CA LEU A 7 2.30 -20.88 14.32
C LEU A 7 1.47 -19.75 13.67
N ALA A 8 0.37 -20.09 12.98
CA ALA A 8 -0.62 -19.09 12.53
C ALA A 8 -1.35 -18.45 13.73
N SER A 9 -1.61 -19.26 14.76
CA SER A 9 -2.06 -18.81 16.08
C SER A 9 -1.04 -17.86 16.73
N PHE A 10 0.26 -18.17 16.68
CA PHE A 10 1.31 -17.32 17.27
C PHE A 10 1.47 -15.94 16.60
N ARG A 11 1.42 -15.83 15.26
CA ARG A 11 1.56 -14.52 14.57
C ARG A 11 0.38 -13.59 14.88
N ASN A 12 -0.81 -14.16 15.03
CA ASN A 12 -2.03 -13.43 15.34
C ASN A 12 -2.32 -13.36 16.84
N ASP A 13 -1.40 -13.81 17.68
CA ASP A 13 -1.48 -13.64 19.13
C ASP A 13 -1.51 -12.13 19.46
N PRO A 14 -2.47 -11.66 20.27
CA PRO A 14 -2.58 -10.26 20.64
C PRO A 14 -1.30 -9.65 21.22
N LYS A 15 -0.50 -10.43 21.97
CA LYS A 15 0.78 -9.98 22.53
C LYS A 15 1.81 -9.75 21.43
N VAL A 16 1.87 -10.66 20.45
CA VAL A 16 2.79 -10.55 19.29
C VAL A 16 2.41 -9.37 18.41
N ILE A 17 1.11 -9.16 18.14
CA ILE A 17 0.62 -8.01 17.38
C ILE A 17 1.01 -6.70 18.08
N LYS A 18 0.70 -6.56 19.38
CA LYS A 18 1.03 -5.36 20.15
C LYS A 18 2.55 -5.10 20.20
N SER A 19 3.35 -6.15 20.39
CA SER A 19 4.82 -6.03 20.41
C SER A 19 5.36 -5.51 19.07
N ARG A 20 4.90 -6.10 17.96
CA ARG A 20 5.29 -5.66 16.60
C ARG A 20 4.85 -4.24 16.30
N MET A 21 3.63 -3.87 16.68
CA MET A 21 3.14 -2.49 16.55
C MET A 21 3.99 -1.50 17.36
N LYS A 22 4.34 -1.83 18.61
CA LYS A 22 5.26 -1.00 19.40
C LYS A 22 6.63 -0.87 18.74
N ALA A 23 7.20 -1.98 18.26
CA ALA A 23 8.50 -1.98 17.60
C ALA A 23 8.52 -1.10 16.34
N VAL A 24 7.49 -1.18 15.49
CA VAL A 24 7.43 -0.35 14.28
C VAL A 24 7.17 1.13 14.60
N MET A 25 6.42 1.44 15.65
CA MET A 25 6.26 2.84 16.12
C MET A 25 7.58 3.41 16.62
N VAL A 26 8.35 2.64 17.40
CA VAL A 26 9.70 3.06 17.85
C VAL A 26 10.64 3.23 16.66
N ALA A 27 10.64 2.30 15.70
CA ALA A 27 11.45 2.41 14.49
C ALA A 27 11.08 3.66 13.68
N SER A 28 9.79 3.94 13.51
CA SER A 28 9.29 5.14 12.83
C SER A 28 9.76 6.42 13.53
N PHE A 29 9.67 6.46 14.87
CA PHE A 29 10.16 7.59 15.66
C PHE A 29 11.67 7.78 15.47
N VAL A 30 12.47 6.72 15.57
CA VAL A 30 13.92 6.78 15.34
C VAL A 30 14.23 7.24 13.91
N SER A 31 13.52 6.75 12.89
CA SER A 31 13.67 7.23 11.51
C SER A 31 13.41 8.73 11.39
N SER A 32 12.38 9.26 12.07
CA SER A 32 12.12 10.71 12.09
C SER A 32 13.22 11.50 12.78
N LEU A 33 13.81 10.98 13.87
CA LEU A 33 14.95 11.62 14.54
C LEU A 33 16.19 11.65 13.63
N ILE A 34 16.43 10.59 12.86
CA ILE A 34 17.52 10.56 11.88
C ILE A 34 17.30 11.65 10.82
N VAL A 35 16.08 11.74 10.26
CA VAL A 35 15.72 12.80 9.30
C VAL A 35 15.94 14.18 9.92
N TRP A 36 15.51 14.42 11.16
CA TRP A 36 15.72 15.69 11.85
C TRP A 36 17.19 16.07 12.00
N ASN A 37 18.03 15.10 12.35
CA ASN A 37 19.46 15.35 12.54
C ASN A 37 20.17 15.67 11.22
N LEU A 38 19.74 15.02 10.13
CA LEU A 38 20.30 15.15 8.79
C LEU A 38 19.78 16.38 8.04
N ILE A 39 18.53 16.78 8.25
CA ILE A 39 17.87 17.87 7.53
C ILE A 39 17.60 19.02 8.49
N ARG A 40 18.48 20.02 8.48
CA ARG A 40 18.42 21.16 9.41
C ARG A 40 17.88 22.45 8.80
N ASP A 41 17.95 22.58 7.48
CA ASP A 41 17.63 23.83 6.80
C ASP A 41 16.11 24.03 6.56
N VAL A 42 15.30 23.01 6.85
CA VAL A 42 13.84 23.09 6.76
C VAL A 42 13.15 22.50 7.99
N PRO A 43 11.91 22.91 8.29
CA PRO A 43 11.12 22.26 9.32
C PRO A 43 10.94 20.76 9.02
N ILE A 44 11.14 19.93 10.03
CA ILE A 44 10.99 18.47 9.91
C ILE A 44 9.58 18.07 9.42
N ALA A 45 8.56 18.81 9.82
CA ALA A 45 7.18 18.56 9.38
C ALA A 45 7.03 18.72 7.86
N THR A 46 7.72 19.69 7.27
CA THR A 46 7.78 19.88 5.80
C THR A 46 8.51 18.71 5.15
N ALA A 47 9.69 18.34 5.67
CA ALA A 47 10.50 17.24 5.17
C ALA A 47 9.75 15.89 5.24
N LEU A 48 8.86 15.71 6.20
CA LEU A 48 8.06 14.49 6.36
C LEU A 48 6.70 14.55 5.65
N GLY A 49 6.35 15.66 4.98
CA GLY A 49 5.06 15.83 4.32
C GLY A 49 3.87 15.86 5.30
N LEU A 50 4.06 16.50 6.46
CA LEU A 50 3.07 16.66 7.52
C LEU A 50 2.52 18.09 7.65
N GLU A 51 3.21 19.08 7.11
CA GLU A 51 2.83 20.49 7.27
C GLU A 51 1.62 20.87 6.41
N ARG A 52 1.55 20.38 5.17
CA ARG A 52 0.48 20.73 4.25
C ARG A 52 -0.78 19.92 4.56
N PRO A 53 -1.92 20.56 4.90
CA PRO A 53 -3.18 19.85 5.00
C PRO A 53 -3.59 19.32 3.63
N SER A 54 -3.99 18.06 3.57
CA SER A 54 -4.50 17.46 2.34
C SER A 54 -5.81 18.13 1.94
N LEU A 55 -5.87 18.73 0.75
CA LEU A 55 -7.15 19.16 0.20
C LEU A 55 -8.01 17.93 -0.06
N VAL A 56 -9.33 18.07 0.02
CA VAL A 56 -10.26 16.97 -0.27
C VAL A 56 -9.98 16.34 -1.65
N VAL A 57 -9.61 17.17 -2.63
CA VAL A 57 -9.25 16.74 -3.98
C VAL A 57 -7.95 15.91 -4.00
N ASP A 58 -6.99 16.24 -3.14
CA ASP A 58 -5.70 15.54 -3.02
C ASP A 58 -5.88 14.12 -2.45
N ILE A 59 -7.03 13.83 -1.83
CA ILE A 59 -7.40 12.51 -1.30
C ILE A 59 -8.34 11.76 -2.26
N ILE A 60 -9.39 12.41 -2.75
CA ILE A 60 -10.41 11.76 -3.57
C ILE A 60 -9.82 11.27 -4.90
N LYS A 61 -9.01 12.08 -5.59
CA LYS A 61 -8.46 11.70 -6.91
C LYS A 61 -7.57 10.45 -6.83
N PRO A 62 -6.59 10.37 -5.89
CA PRO A 62 -5.80 9.15 -5.73
C PRO A 62 -6.63 7.92 -5.33
N ILE A 63 -7.58 8.07 -4.40
CA ILE A 63 -8.44 6.95 -4.00
C ILE A 63 -9.26 6.44 -5.18
N LEU A 64 -9.89 7.33 -5.97
CA LEU A 64 -10.65 6.93 -7.16
C LEU A 64 -9.78 6.23 -8.21
N LEU A 65 -8.55 6.72 -8.42
CA LEU A 65 -7.59 6.04 -9.30
C LEU A 65 -7.25 4.65 -8.75
N THR A 66 -7.00 4.53 -7.44
CA THR A 66 -6.72 3.24 -6.80
C THR A 66 -7.90 2.29 -6.95
N MET A 67 -9.13 2.75 -6.69
CA MET A 67 -10.36 1.99 -6.91
C MET A 67 -10.49 1.51 -8.37
N SER A 68 -10.09 2.34 -9.34
CA SER A 68 -10.12 1.96 -10.76
C SER A 68 -9.16 0.79 -11.08
N LEU A 69 -7.99 0.74 -10.43
CA LEU A 69 -7.04 -0.38 -10.54
C LEU A 69 -7.58 -1.65 -9.88
N PHE A 70 -8.50 -1.51 -8.93
CA PHE A 70 -9.16 -2.57 -8.18
C PHE A 70 -10.57 -2.91 -8.67
N LEU A 71 -10.93 -2.51 -9.88
CA LEU A 71 -12.25 -2.81 -10.44
C LEU A 71 -12.55 -4.32 -10.54
N GLY A 72 -11.54 -5.18 -10.64
CA GLY A 72 -11.70 -6.63 -10.56
C GLY A 72 -12.32 -7.08 -9.22
N PRO A 73 -11.59 -6.94 -8.09
CA PRO A 73 -12.12 -7.24 -6.75
C PRO A 73 -13.43 -6.50 -6.42
N LEU A 74 -13.54 -5.21 -6.77
CA LEU A 74 -14.78 -4.45 -6.55
C LEU A 74 -15.97 -5.04 -7.33
N SER A 75 -15.74 -5.56 -8.54
CA SER A 75 -16.80 -6.24 -9.31
C SER A 75 -17.25 -7.52 -8.62
N VAL A 76 -16.32 -8.31 -8.06
CA VAL A 76 -16.65 -9.52 -7.31
C VAL A 76 -17.54 -9.15 -6.12
N MET A 77 -17.12 -8.19 -5.29
CA MET A 77 -17.90 -7.70 -4.15
C MET A 77 -19.29 -7.19 -4.57
N PHE A 78 -19.38 -6.46 -5.69
CA PHE A 78 -20.65 -5.97 -6.21
C PHE A 78 -21.62 -7.11 -6.53
N PHE A 79 -21.13 -8.16 -7.20
CA PHE A 79 -21.95 -9.32 -7.55
C PHE A 79 -22.29 -10.21 -6.35
N GLU A 80 -21.44 -10.22 -5.33
CA GLU A 80 -21.68 -10.90 -4.05
C GLU A 80 -22.55 -10.07 -3.09
N GLN A 81 -22.89 -8.84 -3.47
CA GLN A 81 -23.69 -7.88 -2.69
C GLN A 81 -23.01 -7.43 -1.40
N GLU A 82 -21.67 -7.35 -1.40
CA GLU A 82 -20.84 -6.97 -0.25
C GLU A 82 -20.35 -5.51 -0.28
N LEU A 83 -20.63 -4.74 -1.33
CA LEU A 83 -20.30 -3.31 -1.34
C LEU A 83 -21.21 -2.52 -0.40
N PRO A 84 -20.78 -1.32 0.05
CA PRO A 84 -21.62 -0.42 0.83
C PRO A 84 -23.02 -0.26 0.22
N PHE A 85 -24.04 -0.30 1.08
CA PHE A 85 -25.46 -0.21 0.70
C PHE A 85 -26.03 -1.44 -0.06
N GLN A 86 -25.29 -2.54 -0.16
CA GLN A 86 -25.80 -3.82 -0.68
C GLN A 86 -26.21 -4.77 0.45
N LYS A 87 -26.96 -5.81 0.11
CA LYS A 87 -27.65 -6.70 1.06
C LYS A 87 -26.73 -7.39 2.07
N HIS A 88 -25.54 -7.80 1.66
CA HIS A 88 -24.60 -8.54 2.50
C HIS A 88 -23.51 -7.64 3.11
N PHE A 89 -23.59 -6.32 2.90
CA PHE A 89 -22.73 -5.38 3.59
C PHE A 89 -23.03 -5.39 5.09
N ASN A 90 -22.00 -5.61 5.90
CA ASN A 90 -22.12 -5.70 7.34
C ASN A 90 -21.26 -4.61 7.99
N MET A 91 -21.90 -3.62 8.60
CA MET A 91 -21.19 -2.48 9.21
C MET A 91 -20.22 -2.92 10.32
N GLU A 92 -20.55 -3.96 11.08
CA GLU A 92 -19.70 -4.48 12.15
C GLU A 92 -18.41 -5.09 11.57
N LYS A 93 -18.56 -6.00 10.61
CA LYS A 93 -17.46 -6.70 9.95
C LYS A 93 -16.64 -5.76 9.05
N ASP A 94 -17.29 -4.99 8.19
CA ASP A 94 -16.66 -4.30 7.07
C ASP A 94 -16.20 -2.87 7.43
N VAL A 95 -16.66 -2.31 8.57
CA VAL A 95 -16.24 -0.97 9.04
C VAL A 95 -15.76 -1.00 10.48
N TYR A 96 -16.61 -1.39 11.44
CA TYR A 96 -16.23 -1.27 12.85
C TYR A 96 -15.04 -2.16 13.22
N SER A 97 -14.93 -3.36 12.66
CA SER A 97 -13.83 -4.29 12.97
C SER A 97 -12.46 -3.72 12.60
N ILE A 98 -12.42 -2.86 11.57
CA ILE A 98 -11.21 -2.15 11.12
C ILE A 98 -10.64 -1.30 12.25
N PHE A 99 -11.50 -0.60 12.99
CA PHE A 99 -11.10 0.33 14.05
C PHE A 99 -11.08 -0.29 15.45
N THR A 100 -11.88 -1.32 15.69
CA THR A 100 -12.08 -1.89 17.04
C THR A 100 -11.22 -3.13 17.31
N THR A 101 -10.85 -3.89 16.28
CA THR A 101 -10.05 -5.10 16.46
C THR A 101 -8.56 -4.81 16.30
N LEU A 102 -7.72 -5.53 17.07
CA LEU A 102 -6.27 -5.41 16.95
C LEU A 102 -5.76 -5.78 15.55
N LEU A 103 -6.39 -6.75 14.90
CA LEU A 103 -6.05 -7.15 13.53
C LEU A 103 -6.41 -6.06 12.51
N GLY A 104 -7.60 -5.48 12.65
CA GLY A 104 -8.04 -4.36 11.81
C GLY A 104 -7.13 -3.15 11.95
N GLN A 105 -6.86 -2.73 13.19
CA GLN A 105 -5.96 -1.61 13.46
C GLN A 105 -4.56 -1.86 12.90
N ARG A 106 -4.02 -3.08 13.07
CA ARG A 106 -2.70 -3.45 12.52
C ARG A 106 -2.69 -3.36 10.99
N ASN A 107 -3.66 -3.98 10.32
CA ASN A 107 -3.62 -4.17 8.87
C ASN A 107 -4.03 -2.94 8.07
N TYR A 108 -4.94 -2.12 8.62
CA TYR A 108 -5.58 -1.07 7.84
C TYR A 108 -5.23 0.34 8.33
N LEU A 109 -4.67 0.48 9.54
CA LEU A 109 -4.29 1.78 10.10
C LEU A 109 -2.79 1.85 10.36
N VAL A 110 -2.28 1.08 11.32
CA VAL A 110 -0.90 1.20 11.81
C VAL A 110 0.11 0.73 10.78
N GLY A 111 -0.13 -0.41 10.12
CA GLY A 111 0.74 -0.90 9.04
C GLY A 111 0.90 0.13 7.92
N PRO A 112 -0.19 0.50 7.22
CA PRO A 112 -0.17 1.53 6.18
C PRO A 112 0.48 2.84 6.64
N LEU A 113 0.10 3.36 7.81
CA LEU A 113 0.65 4.62 8.33
C LEU A 113 2.17 4.54 8.52
N THR A 114 2.65 3.52 9.22
CA THR A 114 4.07 3.39 9.56
C THR A 114 4.93 3.02 8.37
N GLU A 115 4.44 2.17 7.47
CA GLU A 115 5.14 1.79 6.25
C GLU A 115 5.28 2.99 5.30
N GLU A 116 4.20 3.73 5.04
CA GLU A 116 4.30 4.95 4.23
C GLU A 116 5.16 6.01 4.92
N PHE A 117 5.04 6.19 6.24
CA PHE A 117 5.87 7.15 6.96
C PHE A 117 7.38 6.84 6.86
N VAL A 118 7.78 5.58 7.04
CA VAL A 118 9.19 5.19 6.95
C VAL A 118 9.68 5.24 5.49
N PHE A 119 8.95 4.62 4.56
CA PHE A 119 9.43 4.46 3.18
C PHE A 119 9.20 5.70 2.31
N ARG A 120 8.16 6.50 2.56
CA ARG A 120 7.84 7.69 1.73
C ARG A 120 8.27 8.96 2.43
N ALA A 121 7.90 9.16 3.70
CA ALA A 121 8.34 10.38 4.38
C ALA A 121 9.84 10.35 4.71
N CYS A 122 10.31 9.35 5.46
CA CYS A 122 11.70 9.37 5.95
C CYS A 122 12.73 9.02 4.87
N MET A 123 12.56 7.91 4.16
CA MET A 123 13.55 7.45 3.19
C MET A 123 13.68 8.40 1.99
N ILE A 124 12.57 8.93 1.45
CA ILE A 124 12.65 9.88 0.33
C ILE A 124 13.29 11.20 0.79
N ALA A 125 13.03 11.68 2.02
CA ALA A 125 13.71 12.86 2.57
C ALA A 125 15.23 12.71 2.52
N VAL A 126 15.74 11.58 3.04
CA VAL A 126 17.18 11.30 3.08
C VAL A 126 17.77 11.10 1.69
N LEU A 127 17.11 10.35 0.81
CA LEU A 127 17.58 10.13 -0.56
C LEU A 127 17.58 11.44 -1.37
N HIS A 128 16.57 12.29 -1.20
CA HIS A 128 16.52 13.59 -1.84
C HIS A 128 17.72 14.45 -1.42
N GLN A 129 18.02 14.48 -0.12
CA GLN A 129 19.17 15.19 0.43
C GLN A 129 20.51 14.68 -0.10
N ALA A 130 20.61 13.37 -0.29
CA ALA A 130 21.76 12.72 -0.92
C ALA A 130 21.81 12.91 -2.45
N ASN A 131 21.09 13.88 -3.01
CA ASN A 131 21.11 14.27 -4.42
C ASN A 131 20.62 13.18 -5.41
N TYR A 132 19.84 12.19 -4.95
CA TYR A 132 19.21 11.24 -5.87
C TYR A 132 18.15 11.93 -6.74
N SER A 133 18.07 11.51 -8.01
CA SER A 133 17.11 12.08 -8.97
C SER A 133 15.67 11.73 -8.63
N THR A 134 14.71 12.56 -9.05
CA THR A 134 13.26 12.28 -8.88
C THR A 134 12.87 10.90 -9.45
N THR A 135 13.48 10.51 -10.57
CA THR A 135 13.29 9.16 -11.15
C THR A 135 13.72 8.07 -10.19
N TYR A 136 14.86 8.22 -9.51
CA TYR A 136 15.31 7.27 -8.49
C TYR A 136 14.33 7.20 -7.31
N LEU A 137 13.88 8.35 -6.82
CA LEU A 137 12.93 8.43 -5.71
C LEU A 137 11.61 7.71 -6.03
N ILE A 138 11.12 7.82 -7.27
CA ILE A 138 9.86 7.19 -7.70
C ILE A 138 10.05 5.71 -8.01
N PHE A 139 11.07 5.33 -8.80
CA PHE A 139 11.15 4.00 -9.39
C PHE A 139 12.10 3.04 -8.68
N VAL A 140 13.11 3.55 -7.98
CA VAL A 140 14.14 2.71 -7.34
C VAL A 140 13.91 2.62 -5.83
N SER A 141 13.62 3.73 -5.15
CA SER A 141 13.40 3.71 -3.70
C SER A 141 12.34 2.68 -3.25
N PRO A 142 11.22 2.45 -3.97
CA PRO A 142 10.22 1.49 -3.51
C PRO A 142 10.66 0.03 -3.63
N LEU A 143 11.77 -0.27 -4.31
CA LEU A 143 12.33 -1.61 -4.31
C LEU A 143 12.72 -2.06 -2.89
N TYR A 144 13.17 -1.13 -2.02
CA TYR A 144 13.44 -1.47 -0.62
C TYR A 144 12.18 -1.95 0.12
N PHE A 145 11.03 -1.33 -0.17
CA PHE A 145 9.73 -1.76 0.35
C PHE A 145 9.33 -3.14 -0.18
N GLY A 146 9.49 -3.38 -1.48
CA GLY A 146 9.22 -4.69 -2.08
C GLY A 146 10.13 -5.80 -1.53
N LEU A 147 11.45 -5.54 -1.45
CA LEU A 147 12.45 -6.49 -0.94
C LEU A 147 12.17 -6.89 0.50
N ALA A 148 11.68 -5.96 1.33
CA ALA A 148 11.29 -6.23 2.71
C ALA A 148 10.21 -7.33 2.81
N HIS A 149 9.45 -7.62 1.75
CA HIS A 149 8.41 -8.66 1.74
C HIS A 149 8.90 -10.02 1.24
N LEU A 150 10.09 -10.12 0.63
CA LEU A 150 10.61 -11.39 0.12
C LEU A 150 10.85 -12.44 1.21
N HIS A 151 11.03 -12.02 2.47
CA HIS A 151 11.14 -12.94 3.60
C HIS A 151 9.90 -13.84 3.78
N HIS A 152 8.73 -13.42 3.27
CA HIS A 152 7.52 -14.24 3.28
C HIS A 152 7.65 -15.51 2.42
N ALA A 153 8.57 -15.56 1.46
CA ALA A 153 8.87 -16.77 0.70
C ALA A 153 9.35 -17.88 1.63
N TRP A 154 10.29 -17.55 2.51
CA TRP A 154 10.85 -18.49 3.48
C TRP A 154 9.78 -18.97 4.46
N ASP A 155 8.98 -18.06 5.00
CA ASP A 155 7.88 -18.39 5.89
C ASP A 155 6.86 -19.32 5.23
N SER A 156 6.50 -19.04 3.99
CA SER A 156 5.50 -19.82 3.24
C SER A 156 6.03 -21.21 2.90
N TYR A 157 7.29 -21.31 2.46
CA TYR A 157 7.96 -22.57 2.20
C TYR A 157 7.98 -23.48 3.44
N ASN A 158 8.33 -22.92 4.60
CA ASN A 158 8.33 -23.65 5.87
C ASN A 158 6.91 -24.11 6.27
N LYS A 159 5.90 -23.24 6.14
CA LYS A 159 4.51 -23.55 6.50
C LYS A 159 3.88 -24.64 5.64
N MET A 160 4.23 -24.66 4.36
CA MET A 160 3.68 -25.61 3.39
C MET A 160 4.40 -26.96 3.38
N GLY A 161 5.26 -27.23 4.38
CA GLY A 161 5.87 -28.54 4.58
C GLY A 161 7.16 -28.78 3.77
N ARG A 162 7.82 -27.72 3.30
CA ARG A 162 9.15 -27.76 2.66
C ARG A 162 9.28 -28.67 1.42
N THR A 163 8.17 -28.97 0.75
CA THR A 163 8.15 -29.78 -0.48
C THR A 163 8.53 -28.97 -1.72
N SER A 164 8.83 -29.62 -2.85
CA SER A 164 9.08 -28.94 -4.12
C SER A 164 7.87 -28.12 -4.59
N THR A 165 6.65 -28.59 -4.32
CA THR A 165 5.41 -27.84 -4.59
C THR A 165 5.27 -26.63 -3.68
N ALA A 166 5.60 -26.77 -2.38
CA ALA A 166 5.65 -25.66 -1.45
C ALA A 166 6.64 -24.58 -1.88
N LEU A 167 7.82 -24.98 -2.37
CA LEU A 167 8.83 -24.05 -2.87
C LEU A 167 8.32 -23.26 -4.08
N LYS A 168 7.76 -23.96 -5.07
CA LYS A 168 7.18 -23.31 -6.26
C LYS A 168 6.09 -22.30 -5.89
N ASN A 169 5.17 -22.69 -5.01
CA ASN A 169 4.08 -21.83 -4.56
C ASN A 169 4.58 -20.63 -3.75
N ALA A 170 5.54 -20.85 -2.85
CA ALA A 170 6.14 -19.79 -2.03
C ALA A 170 6.90 -18.77 -2.90
N LEU A 171 7.68 -19.25 -3.88
CA LEU A 171 8.38 -18.39 -4.83
C LEU A 171 7.42 -17.59 -5.69
N PHE A 172 6.41 -18.25 -6.28
CA PHE A 172 5.42 -17.57 -7.12
C PHE A 172 4.64 -16.51 -6.34
N SER A 173 4.12 -16.87 -5.16
CA SER A 173 3.37 -15.94 -4.31
C SER A 173 4.23 -14.76 -3.86
N SER A 174 5.50 -14.98 -3.52
CA SER A 174 6.39 -13.91 -3.06
C SER A 174 6.87 -13.03 -4.20
N LEU A 175 7.09 -13.60 -5.39
CA LEU A 175 7.39 -12.81 -6.59
C LEU A 175 6.19 -11.94 -6.99
N PHE A 176 4.98 -12.51 -6.97
CA PHE A 176 3.77 -11.73 -7.22
C PHE A 176 3.60 -10.61 -6.20
N GLN A 177 3.79 -10.90 -4.91
CA GLN A 177 3.76 -9.89 -3.86
C GLN A 177 4.84 -8.83 -4.06
N PHE A 178 6.06 -9.20 -4.44
CA PHE A 178 7.16 -8.28 -4.71
C PHE A 178 6.84 -7.33 -5.87
N VAL A 179 6.37 -7.86 -7.01
CA VAL A 179 5.99 -7.05 -8.17
C VAL A 179 4.84 -6.11 -7.79
N TYR A 180 3.81 -6.64 -7.14
CA TYR A 180 2.64 -5.86 -6.74
C TYR A 180 3.02 -4.73 -5.78
N THR A 181 3.78 -5.03 -4.72
CA THR A 181 4.23 -4.05 -3.73
C THR A 181 5.20 -3.03 -4.32
N THR A 182 6.01 -3.41 -5.32
CA THR A 182 6.88 -2.48 -6.07
C THR A 182 6.07 -1.51 -6.94
N LEU A 183 5.05 -2.00 -7.65
CA LEU A 183 4.18 -1.15 -8.48
C LEU A 183 3.37 -0.17 -7.62
N PHE A 184 2.79 -0.65 -6.53
CA PHE A 184 2.17 0.22 -5.52
C PHE A 184 3.20 1.20 -4.94
N GLY A 185 4.41 0.68 -4.70
CA GLY A 185 5.65 1.40 -4.45
C GLY A 185 5.78 2.71 -5.22
N TRP A 186 5.89 2.56 -6.55
CA TRP A 186 6.04 3.66 -7.51
C TRP A 186 4.88 4.64 -7.43
N TYR A 187 3.66 4.13 -7.36
CA TYR A 187 2.46 4.96 -7.27
C TYR A 187 2.44 5.83 -6.01
N ALA A 188 2.68 5.26 -4.84
CA ALA A 188 2.67 5.99 -3.58
C ALA A 188 3.82 6.99 -3.46
N SER A 189 5.03 6.67 -3.96
CA SER A 189 6.14 7.63 -4.02
C SER A 189 5.84 8.80 -4.95
N TYR A 190 5.20 8.53 -6.09
CA TYR A 190 4.73 9.57 -6.99
C TYR A 190 3.68 10.47 -6.32
N LEU A 191 2.67 9.90 -5.64
CA LEU A 191 1.67 10.67 -4.90
C LEU A 191 2.30 11.54 -3.83
N PHE A 192 3.20 10.98 -3.02
CA PHE A 192 3.89 11.70 -1.96
C PHE A 192 4.66 12.91 -2.49
N LEU A 193 5.48 12.71 -3.53
CA LEU A 193 6.27 13.78 -4.15
C LEU A 193 5.39 14.83 -4.86
N ARG A 194 4.25 14.41 -5.42
CA ARG A 194 3.34 15.31 -6.16
C ARG A 194 2.47 16.16 -5.24
N LEU A 195 1.99 15.57 -4.14
CA LEU A 195 1.02 16.19 -3.25
C LEU A 195 1.66 16.82 -2.01
N GLY A 196 2.89 16.43 -1.68
CA GLY A 196 3.62 16.92 -0.51
C GLY A 196 2.95 16.55 0.82
N ASN A 197 2.11 15.51 0.83
CA ASN A 197 1.47 15.02 2.04
C ASN A 197 1.44 13.48 2.07
N ILE A 198 1.58 12.94 3.27
CA ILE A 198 1.63 11.49 3.50
C ILE A 198 0.25 10.84 3.55
N LEU A 199 -0.83 11.63 3.74
CA LEU A 199 -2.16 11.08 3.95
C LEU A 199 -2.71 10.36 2.71
N ALA A 200 -2.51 10.92 1.52
CA ALA A 200 -2.94 10.30 0.27
C ALA A 200 -2.37 8.87 0.05
N PRO A 201 -1.03 8.66 0.08
CA PRO A 201 -0.49 7.30 -0.06
C PRO A 201 -0.91 6.37 1.09
N VAL A 202 -1.05 6.87 2.33
CA VAL A 202 -1.55 6.05 3.46
C VAL A 202 -2.96 5.53 3.20
N LEU A 203 -3.88 6.39 2.75
CA LEU A 203 -5.26 5.97 2.48
C LEU A 203 -5.36 5.03 1.27
N CYS A 204 -4.57 5.28 0.22
CA CYS A 204 -4.45 4.34 -0.91
C CYS A 204 -3.92 2.98 -0.43
N HIS A 205 -2.91 2.95 0.44
CA HIS A 205 -2.37 1.72 1.02
C HIS A 205 -3.42 0.99 1.85
N SER A 206 -4.10 1.68 2.77
CA SER A 206 -5.20 1.11 3.55
C SER A 206 -6.27 0.48 2.65
N PHE A 207 -6.66 1.17 1.57
CA PHE A 207 -7.59 0.63 0.58
C PHE A 207 -7.05 -0.65 -0.10
N CYS A 208 -5.79 -0.65 -0.54
CA CYS A 208 -5.15 -1.84 -1.11
C CYS A 208 -5.17 -3.03 -0.14
N ASN A 209 -4.93 -2.78 1.15
CA ASN A 209 -4.95 -3.82 2.17
C ASN A 209 -6.37 -4.36 2.41
N ILE A 210 -7.40 -3.51 2.35
CA ILE A 210 -8.81 -3.94 2.48
C ILE A 210 -9.20 -4.82 1.30
N MET A 211 -8.87 -4.42 0.07
CA MET A 211 -9.18 -5.19 -1.13
C MET A 211 -8.35 -6.49 -1.23
N GLY A 212 -7.13 -6.49 -0.71
CA GLY A 212 -6.21 -7.62 -0.77
C GLY A 212 -5.65 -7.86 -2.18
N LEU A 213 -4.81 -8.89 -2.31
CA LEU A 213 -4.36 -9.34 -3.62
C LEU A 213 -5.50 -10.01 -4.37
N PRO A 214 -5.60 -9.85 -5.71
CA PRO A 214 -6.67 -10.46 -6.48
C PRO A 214 -6.61 -11.99 -6.37
N ASP A 215 -7.66 -12.59 -5.79
CA ASP A 215 -7.83 -14.04 -5.75
C ASP A 215 -8.55 -14.53 -7.00
N PHE A 216 -7.78 -15.05 -7.95
CA PHE A 216 -8.32 -15.61 -9.19
C PHE A 216 -9.03 -16.94 -8.99
N SER A 217 -8.85 -17.63 -7.85
CA SER A 217 -9.51 -18.91 -7.57
C SER A 217 -10.99 -18.73 -7.20
N GLY A 218 -11.33 -17.62 -6.53
CA GLY A 218 -12.72 -17.25 -6.24
C GLY A 218 -13.56 -17.00 -7.50
N ILE A 219 -12.95 -16.49 -8.58
CA ILE A 219 -13.64 -16.25 -9.86
C ILE A 219 -14.16 -17.55 -10.50
N GLN A 220 -13.49 -18.67 -10.25
CA GLN A 220 -13.90 -19.97 -10.79
C GLN A 220 -15.21 -20.48 -10.16
N HIS A 221 -15.51 -20.06 -8.93
CA HIS A 221 -16.68 -20.48 -8.16
C HIS A 221 -17.89 -19.54 -8.34
N GLN A 222 -17.71 -18.43 -9.07
CA GLN A 222 -18.78 -17.48 -9.36
C GLN A 222 -19.81 -18.05 -10.34
N LYS A 223 -21.08 -17.66 -10.16
CA LYS A 223 -22.14 -17.94 -11.13
C LYS A 223 -21.73 -17.44 -12.52
N LYS A 224 -22.06 -18.18 -13.58
CA LYS A 224 -21.63 -17.91 -14.97
C LYS A 224 -21.89 -16.46 -15.41
N LEU A 225 -23.02 -15.87 -15.01
CA LEU A 225 -23.37 -14.48 -15.31
C LEU A 225 -22.46 -13.46 -14.60
N HIS A 226 -22.14 -13.67 -13.32
CA HIS A 226 -21.23 -12.82 -12.56
C HIS A 226 -19.81 -12.91 -13.12
N LYS A 227 -19.36 -14.12 -13.46
CA LYS A 227 -18.07 -14.35 -14.12
C LYS A 227 -17.95 -13.59 -15.44
N LEU A 228 -18.99 -13.61 -16.28
CA LEU A 228 -19.03 -12.83 -17.53
C LEU A 228 -19.02 -11.32 -17.26
N GLY A 229 -19.72 -10.85 -16.22
CA GLY A 229 -19.69 -9.45 -15.78
C GLY A 229 -18.29 -9.00 -15.35
N ILE A 230 -17.64 -9.75 -14.47
CA ILE A 230 -16.27 -9.48 -13.99
C ILE A 230 -15.28 -9.44 -15.17
N ILE A 231 -15.36 -10.44 -16.06
CA ILE A 231 -14.51 -10.51 -17.25
C ILE A 231 -14.73 -9.27 -18.15
N LYS A 232 -15.98 -8.85 -18.38
CA LYS A 232 -16.29 -7.63 -19.15
C LYS A 232 -15.74 -6.36 -18.51
N VAL A 233 -15.80 -6.24 -17.18
CA VAL A 233 -15.22 -5.09 -16.47
C VAL A 233 -13.70 -5.08 -16.62
N LEU A 234 -13.02 -6.22 -16.39
CA LEU A 234 -11.57 -6.33 -16.56
C LEU A 234 -11.12 -5.98 -17.98
N PHE A 235 -11.80 -6.49 -19.02
CA PHE A 235 -11.49 -6.15 -20.41
C PHE A 235 -11.82 -4.69 -20.76
N SER A 236 -12.84 -4.09 -20.16
CA SER A 236 -13.16 -2.67 -20.36
C SER A 236 -12.15 -1.75 -19.68
N CYS A 237 -11.62 -2.14 -18.51
CA CYS A 237 -10.56 -1.41 -17.81
C CYS A 237 -9.22 -1.51 -18.55
N ALA A 238 -8.94 -2.66 -19.16
CA ALA A 238 -7.80 -2.85 -20.05
C ALA A 238 -7.88 -2.00 -21.34
N LYS A 239 -9.05 -1.41 -21.65
CA LYS A 239 -9.20 -0.36 -22.69
C LYS A 239 -9.00 1.05 -22.09
N ILE A 240 -7.91 1.21 -21.35
CA ILE A 240 -6.92 2.32 -21.41
C ILE A 240 -7.47 3.63 -22.04
N LYS A 241 -8.49 4.23 -21.43
CA LYS A 241 -8.85 5.63 -21.65
C LYS A 241 -9.05 6.32 -20.31
N LEU A 242 -9.72 5.69 -19.34
CA LEU A 242 -9.84 6.22 -17.98
C LEU A 242 -8.50 6.20 -17.21
N ILE A 243 -7.75 5.09 -17.27
CA ILE A 243 -6.41 5.02 -16.65
C ILE A 243 -5.50 6.03 -17.33
N VAL A 244 -5.46 6.09 -18.66
CA VAL A 244 -4.64 7.08 -19.38
C VAL A 244 -5.11 8.51 -19.19
N THR A 245 -6.40 8.79 -19.01
CA THR A 245 -6.91 10.14 -18.74
C THR A 245 -6.72 10.57 -17.28
N LEU A 246 -6.78 9.66 -16.31
CA LEU A 246 -6.41 9.93 -14.92
C LEU A 246 -4.89 10.06 -14.78
N TYR A 247 -4.13 9.19 -15.44
CA TYR A 247 -2.68 9.26 -15.57
C TYR A 247 -2.29 10.55 -16.29
N SER A 248 -2.95 10.95 -17.38
CA SER A 248 -2.68 12.20 -18.08
C SER A 248 -3.14 13.44 -17.30
N ASN A 249 -4.14 13.37 -16.43
CA ASN A 249 -4.50 14.49 -15.55
C ASN A 249 -3.64 14.57 -14.29
N LEU A 250 -2.99 13.47 -13.89
CA LEU A 250 -1.90 13.47 -12.90
C LEU A 250 -0.57 13.92 -13.55
N CYS A 251 -0.31 13.50 -14.78
CA CYS A 251 0.91 13.74 -15.57
C CYS A 251 0.89 15.04 -16.40
N MET A 252 -0.26 15.67 -16.65
CA MET A 252 -0.30 17.01 -17.26
C MET A 252 -0.09 18.04 -16.16
N PHE A 253 1.15 18.51 -16.12
CA PHE A 253 1.61 19.70 -15.41
C PHE A 253 0.57 20.84 -15.47
N PRO A 254 0.46 21.58 -14.37
CA PRO A 254 1.27 22.79 -14.37
C PRO A 254 2.35 22.74 -13.28
N ASN A 255 3.47 23.39 -13.59
CA ASN A 255 4.74 23.51 -12.86
C ASN A 255 4.65 24.22 -11.49
N TRP A 256 3.50 24.27 -10.83
CA TRP A 256 3.32 25.05 -9.61
C TRP A 256 3.50 24.25 -8.31
N TYR A 257 3.69 22.92 -8.37
CA TYR A 257 3.76 22.08 -7.16
C TYR A 257 4.80 20.95 -7.15
N LEU A 258 5.74 20.90 -8.10
CA LEU A 258 7.03 20.21 -7.85
C LEU A 258 7.86 20.89 -6.72
N VAL A 259 7.25 21.81 -5.95
CA VAL A 259 7.81 23.10 -5.52
C VAL A 259 8.03 23.14 -4.00
N ILE A 260 7.99 22.04 -3.25
CA ILE A 260 8.41 22.09 -1.82
C ILE A 260 9.48 21.04 -1.51
N TYR A 261 9.25 19.78 -1.89
CA TYR A 261 10.21 18.71 -1.58
C TYR A 261 11.54 18.84 -2.35
N LEU A 262 11.48 19.30 -3.62
CA LEU A 262 12.68 19.55 -4.43
C LEU A 262 13.35 20.89 -4.11
N GLN A 263 12.71 21.73 -3.30
CA GLN A 263 13.27 23.00 -2.82
C GLN A 263 14.04 22.84 -1.50
N LEU A 264 14.07 21.63 -0.92
CA LEU A 264 14.89 21.35 0.24
C LEU A 264 16.37 21.61 -0.09
N PRO A 265 17.10 22.39 0.71
CA PRO A 265 18.54 22.57 0.56
C PRO A 265 19.21 21.21 0.60
N LYS A 266 20.15 20.97 -0.31
CA LYS A 266 20.90 19.72 -0.43
C LYS A 266 22.11 19.74 0.49
N PHE A 267 22.64 18.58 0.87
CA PHE A 267 23.94 18.52 1.54
C PHE A 267 24.99 19.26 0.69
N ASN A 268 25.66 20.23 1.31
CA ASN A 268 26.85 20.88 0.75
C ASN A 268 28.05 19.93 0.81
#